data_AF-A0AAC9AQW7-F1
#
_entry.id   AF-A0AAC9AQW7-F1
#
_cell.length_a   1.000
_cell.length_b   1.000
_cell.length_c   1.000
_cell.angle_alpha   90.00
_cell.angle_beta   90.00
_cell.angle_gamma   90.00
#
_symmetry.space_group_name_H-M   'P 1'
#
loop_
_entity.id
_entity.type
_entity.pdbx_description
1 polymer ?
#
loop_
_entity_poly.entity_id
_entity_poly.type
_entity_poly.pdbx_seq_one_letter_code
_entity_poly.pdbx_strand_id
1 'polypeptide(L)'
;MAKLRMIAPTLRTMDTRTVRPPVKTADAFYLSPEWRKLMSSIIATRGRICEDKHCDGRTHKPGMRVFGDHIVELQDGGAPLDPANVLLRCGASHTKKTAAARARRLAERY
;
A
#
# COMPACT_ATOMS: atom_id res chain seq x y z
N MET A 1 22.03 5.99 -32.97
CA MET A 1 21.87 4.53 -32.75
C MET A 1 20.39 4.20 -32.67
N ALA A 2 19.86 3.37 -33.58
CA ALA A 2 18.46 2.98 -33.56
C ALA A 2 18.20 1.92 -32.47
N LYS A 3 17.19 2.14 -31.62
CA LYS A 3 16.86 1.25 -30.50
C LYS A 3 15.95 0.12 -31.00
N LEU A 4 16.42 -1.12 -30.97
CA LEU A 4 15.62 -2.31 -31.27
C LEU A 4 14.40 -2.37 -30.34
N ARG A 5 13.21 -2.54 -30.91
CA ARG A 5 11.94 -2.72 -30.16
C ARG A 5 11.53 -4.19 -30.24
N MET A 6 10.95 -4.70 -29.15
CA MET A 6 10.37 -6.04 -29.15
C MET A 6 9.11 -6.09 -30.01
N ILE A 7 8.87 -7.25 -30.64
CA ILE A 7 7.66 -7.50 -31.42
C ILE A 7 6.44 -7.48 -30.50
N ALA A 8 5.38 -6.80 -30.91
CA ALA A 8 4.13 -6.77 -30.15
C ALA A 8 3.39 -8.11 -30.29
N PRO A 9 2.66 -8.57 -29.26
CA PRO A 9 1.83 -9.76 -29.37
C PRO A 9 0.80 -9.62 -30.49
N THR A 10 0.73 -10.62 -31.37
CA THR A 10 -0.24 -10.65 -32.48
C THR A 10 -1.64 -11.09 -32.00
N LEU A 11 -1.70 -11.79 -30.87
CA LEU A 11 -2.95 -12.29 -30.29
C LEU A 11 -3.58 -11.23 -29.37
N ARG A 12 -4.84 -10.87 -29.63
CA ARG A 12 -5.62 -10.01 -28.73
C ARG A 12 -6.07 -10.81 -27.51
N THR A 13 -5.86 -10.27 -26.31
CA THR A 13 -6.41 -10.83 -25.07
C THR A 13 -7.88 -10.42 -24.95
N MET A 14 -8.76 -11.40 -24.74
CA MET A 14 -10.19 -11.19 -24.48
C MET A 14 -10.50 -11.45 -23.00
N ASP A 15 -11.24 -10.56 -22.36
CA ASP A 15 -11.76 -10.78 -21.01
C ASP A 15 -13.03 -11.64 -21.10
N THR A 16 -12.94 -12.88 -20.61
CA THR A 16 -14.03 -13.88 -20.69
C THR A 16 -14.98 -13.85 -19.48
N ARG A 17 -14.82 -12.88 -18.57
CA ARG A 17 -15.62 -12.82 -17.35
C ARG A 17 -17.03 -12.30 -17.63
N THR A 18 -18.05 -13.07 -17.23
CA THR A 18 -19.47 -12.68 -17.29
C THR A 18 -19.77 -11.47 -16.39
N VAL A 19 -19.09 -11.38 -15.25
CA VAL A 19 -19.21 -10.25 -14.32
C VAL A 19 -17.82 -9.70 -14.05
N ARG A 20 -17.67 -8.38 -14.26
CA ARG A 20 -16.43 -7.69 -13.89
C ARG A 20 -16.39 -7.50 -12.38
N PRO A 21 -15.24 -7.72 -11.73
CA PRO A 21 -15.09 -7.37 -10.33
C PRO A 21 -15.32 -5.85 -10.17
N PRO A 22 -15.94 -5.42 -9.05
CA PRO A 22 -16.14 -4.00 -8.79
C PRO A 22 -14.79 -3.27 -8.81
N VAL A 23 -14.83 -2.02 -9.26
CA VAL A 23 -13.63 -1.17 -9.31
C VAL A 23 -13.11 -1.00 -7.89
N LYS A 24 -11.80 -1.19 -7.69
CA LYS A 24 -11.16 -0.94 -6.40
C LYS A 24 -11.15 0.56 -6.12
N THR A 25 -12.15 1.04 -5.39
CA THR A 25 -12.19 2.40 -4.85
C THR A 25 -11.46 2.43 -3.51
N ALA A 26 -10.52 3.36 -3.36
CA ALA A 26 -9.93 3.65 -2.05
C ALA A 26 -10.98 4.34 -1.17
N ASP A 27 -10.95 4.08 0.14
CA ASP A 27 -11.88 4.74 1.07
C ASP A 27 -11.68 6.25 1.07
N ALA A 28 -12.80 6.99 1.12
CA ALA A 28 -12.81 8.46 1.10
C ALA A 28 -11.98 9.07 2.25
N PHE A 29 -11.86 8.35 3.37
CA PHE A 29 -11.03 8.72 4.51
C PHE A 29 -9.55 8.92 4.12
N TYR A 30 -8.96 8.00 3.36
CA TYR A 30 -7.56 8.10 2.94
C TYR A 30 -7.33 9.17 1.87
N LEU A 31 -8.40 9.62 1.20
CA LEU A 31 -8.36 10.74 0.26
C LEU A 31 -8.55 12.09 0.97
N SER A 32 -8.96 12.09 2.25
CA SER A 32 -9.24 13.30 3.00
C SER A 32 -8.02 14.22 3.14
N PRO A 33 -8.22 15.54 3.19
CA PRO A 33 -7.14 16.49 3.46
C PRO A 33 -6.49 16.28 4.83
N GLU A 34 -7.27 15.82 5.80
CA GLU A 34 -6.84 15.57 7.18
C GLU A 34 -5.79 14.45 7.22
N TRP A 35 -6.07 13.34 6.53
CA TRP A 35 -5.11 12.25 6.39
C TRP A 35 -3.82 12.69 5.71
N ARG A 36 -3.92 13.51 4.66
CA ARG A 36 -2.73 14.06 3.97
C ARG A 36 -1.90 14.96 4.88
N LYS A 37 -2.54 15.80 5.70
CA LYS A 37 -1.86 16.64 6.69
C LYS A 37 -1.16 15.80 7.75
N LEU A 38 -1.83 14.77 8.27
CA LEU A 38 -1.24 13.83 9.22
C LEU A 38 -0.03 13.10 8.64
N MET A 39 -0.15 12.57 7.42
CA MET A 39 0.98 11.94 6.75
C MET A 39 2.15 12.89 6.55
N SER A 40 1.88 14.15 6.19
CA SER A 40 2.92 15.17 6.03
C SER A 40 3.60 15.49 7.36
N SER A 41 2.87 15.60 8.47
CA SER A 41 3.45 15.88 9.78
C SER A 41 4.29 14.71 10.28
N ILE A 42 3.80 13.48 10.16
CA ILE A 42 4.55 12.27 10.54
C ILE A 42 5.85 12.16 9.73
N ILE A 43 5.77 12.38 8.42
CA ILE A 43 6.97 12.35 7.55
C ILE A 43 7.96 13.46 7.92
N ALA A 44 7.48 14.65 8.29
CA ALA A 44 8.35 15.74 8.72
C ALA A 44 9.04 15.44 10.06
N THR A 45 8.33 14.82 11.01
CA THR A 45 8.87 14.52 12.34
C THR A 45 9.76 13.27 12.36
N ARG A 46 9.35 12.18 11.72
CA ARG A 46 10.01 10.87 11.79
C ARG A 46 10.91 10.59 10.58
N GLY A 47 10.77 11.37 9.51
CA GLY A 47 11.45 11.14 8.25
C GLY A 47 10.79 10.06 7.39
N ARG A 48 11.23 9.95 6.12
CA ARG A 48 10.75 8.92 5.18
C ARG A 48 11.47 7.58 5.39
N ILE A 49 11.37 7.03 6.60
CA ILE A 49 12.03 5.78 6.99
C ILE A 49 10.96 4.73 7.30
N CYS A 50 11.26 3.47 7.00
CA CYS A 50 10.39 2.36 7.37
C CYS A 50 10.59 2.03 8.86
N GLU A 51 9.51 2.01 9.61
CA GLU A 51 9.49 1.70 11.05
C GLU A 51 9.13 0.23 11.31
N ASP A 52 8.97 -0.57 10.25
CA ASP A 52 8.65 -1.99 10.36
C ASP A 52 9.86 -2.79 10.87
N LYS A 53 9.69 -3.49 11.99
CA LYS A 53 10.73 -4.30 12.65
C LYS A 53 11.25 -5.44 11.78
N HIS A 54 10.43 -5.92 10.85
CA HIS A 54 10.78 -7.04 9.96
C HIS A 54 11.32 -6.57 8.61
N CYS A 55 11.70 -5.29 8.50
CA CYS A 55 12.22 -4.76 7.25
C CYS A 55 13.72 -5.03 7.14
N ASP A 56 14.13 -5.68 6.06
CA ASP A 56 15.55 -6.00 5.79
C ASP A 56 16.39 -4.76 5.40
N GLY A 57 15.79 -3.57 5.30
CA GLY A 57 16.45 -2.30 4.97
C GLY A 57 17.01 -2.18 3.55
N ARG A 58 17.16 -3.29 2.82
CA ARG A 58 17.76 -3.37 1.47
C ARG A 58 17.06 -2.49 0.42
N THR A 59 15.78 -2.21 0.60
CA THR A 59 14.99 -1.39 -0.34
C THR A 59 14.95 0.09 0.05
N HIS A 60 15.61 0.48 1.14
CA HIS A 60 15.57 1.85 1.64
C HIS A 60 16.47 2.75 0.80
N LYS A 61 15.88 3.82 0.27
CA LYS A 61 16.59 4.89 -0.42
C LYS A 61 16.23 6.22 0.25
N PRO A 62 17.15 7.18 0.34
CA PRO A 62 16.82 8.53 0.77
C PRO A 62 15.66 9.08 -0.07
N GLY A 63 14.61 9.57 0.59
CA GLY A 63 13.42 10.09 -0.09
C GLY A 63 12.48 9.01 -0.66
N MET A 64 12.59 7.75 -0.25
CA MET A 64 11.70 6.69 -0.71
C MET A 64 10.23 7.00 -0.40
N ARG A 65 9.34 6.45 -1.24
CA ARG A 65 7.90 6.48 -0.99
C ARG A 65 7.57 5.61 0.22
N VAL A 66 7.01 6.22 1.25
CA VAL A 66 6.48 5.57 2.44
C VAL A 66 4.95 5.56 2.41
N PHE A 67 4.37 4.55 3.04
CA PHE A 67 2.94 4.36 3.21
C PHE A 67 2.63 4.41 4.70
N GLY A 68 1.59 5.15 5.08
CA GLY A 68 1.08 5.17 6.45
C GLY A 68 0.07 4.05 6.61
N ASP A 69 0.33 3.18 7.57
CA ASP A 69 -0.49 2.01 7.86
C ASP A 69 -0.95 2.10 9.31
N HIS A 70 -2.24 1.87 9.56
CA HIS A 70 -2.80 1.89 10.90
C HIS A 70 -2.32 0.65 11.68
N ILE A 71 -1.88 0.85 12.93
CA ILE A 71 -1.48 -0.22 13.84
C ILE A 71 -2.73 -0.93 14.35
N VAL A 72 -3.69 -0.15 14.85
CA VAL A 72 -5.05 -0.57 15.16
C VAL A 72 -5.94 -0.11 14.02
N GLU A 73 -6.56 -1.07 13.32
CA GLU A 73 -7.41 -0.81 12.16
C GLU A 73 -8.60 0.08 12.56
N LEU A 74 -9.03 0.94 11.63
CA LEU A 74 -10.16 1.87 11.83
C LEU A 74 -11.46 1.14 12.21
N GLN A 75 -11.64 -0.09 11.74
CA GLN A 75 -12.81 -0.93 12.04
C GLN A 75 -12.85 -1.38 13.50
N ASP A 76 -11.69 -1.48 14.15
CA ASP A 76 -11.56 -1.95 15.54
C ASP A 76 -11.60 -0.78 16.55
N GLY A 77 -11.98 0.42 16.10
CA GLY A 77 -12.07 1.62 16.95
C GLY A 77 -10.74 2.36 17.13
N GLY A 78 -9.73 2.08 16.29
CA GLY A 78 -8.47 2.81 16.30
C GLY A 78 -8.67 4.30 16.01
N ALA A 79 -7.95 5.15 16.76
CA ALA A 79 -8.02 6.60 16.56
C ALA A 79 -7.58 6.94 15.12
N PRO A 80 -8.45 7.55 14.29
CA PRO A 80 -8.23 7.69 12.85
C PRO A 80 -7.09 8.64 12.51
N LEU A 81 -6.91 9.67 13.33
CA LEU A 81 -5.97 10.77 13.12
C LEU A 81 -4.86 10.84 14.17
N ASP A 82 -4.66 9.77 14.95
CA ASP A 82 -3.59 9.72 15.93
C ASP A 82 -2.26 9.34 15.26
N PRO A 83 -1.22 10.20 15.32
CA PRO A 83 0.10 9.89 14.82
C PRO A 83 0.69 8.62 15.43
N ALA A 84 0.40 8.31 16.69
CA ALA A 84 0.92 7.11 17.38
C ALA A 84 0.31 5.82 16.82
N ASN A 85 -0.90 5.89 16.27
CA ASN A 85 -1.57 4.75 15.64
C ASN A 85 -1.16 4.54 14.17
N VAL A 86 -0.28 5.39 13.63
CA VAL A 86 0.20 5.28 12.25
C VAL A 86 1.67 4.87 12.24
N LEU A 87 1.94 3.77 11.55
CA LEU A 87 3.29 3.25 11.30
C LEU A 87 3.70 3.55 9.85
N LEU A 88 4.90 4.09 9.66
CA LEU A 88 5.46 4.29 8.31
C LEU A 88 6.08 2.99 7.79
N ARG A 89 5.61 2.50 6.64
CA ARG A 89 6.15 1.33 5.96
C ARG A 89 6.69 1.66 4.56
N CYS A 90 7.75 0.96 4.16
CA CYS A 90 8.19 0.97 2.77
C CYS A 90 7.25 0.13 1.88
N GLY A 91 7.33 0.30 0.56
CA GLY A 91 6.48 -0.44 -0.38
C GLY A 91 6.61 -1.96 -0.28
N ALA A 92 7.79 -2.49 0.05
CA ALA A 92 8.01 -3.93 0.22
C ALA A 92 7.28 -4.47 1.46
N SER A 93 7.49 -3.86 2.63
CA SER A 93 6.82 -4.21 3.88
C SER A 93 5.30 -4.07 3.77
N HIS A 94 4.82 -2.98 3.17
CA HIS A 94 3.38 -2.75 2.95
C HIS A 94 2.76 -3.85 2.06
N THR A 95 3.46 -4.22 0.97
CA THR A 95 2.99 -5.30 0.07
C THR A 95 2.99 -6.65 0.78
N LYS A 96 4.00 -6.93 1.62
CA LYS A 96 4.08 -8.15 2.42
C LYS A 96 2.91 -8.27 3.41
N LYS A 97 2.57 -7.18 4.14
CA LYS A 97 1.37 -7.14 5.01
C LYS A 97 0.11 -7.40 4.19
N THR A 98 -0.05 -6.71 3.07
CA THR A 98 -1.23 -6.84 2.20
C THR A 98 -1.39 -8.28 1.68
N ALA A 99 -0.30 -8.92 1.27
CA ALA A 99 -0.29 -10.30 0.82
C ALA A 99 -0.63 -11.28 1.95
N ALA A 100 -0.07 -11.09 3.15
CA ALA A 100 -0.37 -11.91 4.32
C ALA A 100 -1.85 -11.81 4.73
N ALA A 101 -2.40 -10.58 4.80
CA ALA A 101 -3.80 -10.36 5.10
C ALA A 101 -4.72 -11.01 4.06
N ARG A 102 -4.35 -10.93 2.77
CA ARG A 102 -5.08 -11.60 1.69
C ARG A 102 -5.03 -13.12 1.83
N ALA A 103 -3.87 -13.69 2.18
CA ALA A 103 -3.72 -15.13 2.40
C ALA A 103 -4.58 -15.62 3.58
N ARG A 104 -4.60 -14.88 4.70
CA ARG A 104 -5.45 -15.20 5.86
C ARG A 104 -6.94 -15.23 5.49
N ARG A 105 -7.43 -14.22 4.76
CA ARG A 105 -8.83 -14.15 4.30
C ARG A 105 -9.20 -15.29 3.33
N LEU A 106 -8.25 -15.78 2.54
CA LEU A 106 -8.46 -16.93 1.66
C LEU A 106 -8.49 -18.24 2.45
N ALA A 107 -7.66 -18.36 3.48
CA ALA A 107 -7.61 -19.53 4.36
C ALA A 107 -8.87 -19.66 5.23
N GLU A 108 -9.44 -18.56 5.73
CA GLU A 108 -10.72 -18.60 6.50
C GLU A 108 -11.94 -18.96 5.63
N ARG A 109 -11.80 -18.92 4.30
CA ARG A 109 -12.91 -19.15 3.36
C ARG A 109 -13.01 -20.60 2.90
N TYR A 110 -12.03 -21.44 3.23
CA TYR A 110 -11.95 -22.87 2.93
C TYR A 110 -11.80 -23.66 4.23
#